data_AF-A0A328DJE6-F1
#
_entry.id   AF-A0A328DJE6-F1
#
_cell.length_a   1.000
_cell.length_b   1.000
_cell.length_c   1.000
_cell.angle_alpha   90.00
_cell.angle_beta   90.00
_cell.angle_gamma   90.00
#
_symmetry.space_group_name_H-M   'P 1'
#
loop_
_entity.id
_entity.type
_entity.pdbx_description
1 polymer ?
#
loop_
_entity_poly.entity_id
_entity_poly.type
_entity_poly.pdbx_seq_one_letter_code
_entity_poly.pdbx_strand_id
1 'polypeptide(L)'
;MRGERSVSAAEGGGSSYVELATIESAAGSMDGAFVFHVVYDIIGFALFMHQQIPSLLQDLTSEFDELLAEFKELEAVLAHEETTGPARRKHASRKREVRVCMRRWNKFMNTISNVKTALQLMLTEVPSIETLLLVIGSTPIRPLHVFELHFSQGGRVRSPDYSRTRAVETILKKAIRELVSRGAGSSSNPGATKLYLLVRAPSSLSLPLHFVPKRDFRFSKKKVEPFKLVFKCKVNGDLGKTPGSADNQDANTMTFTDSAFDDIIWFQCRHVIKGFATRTSPTEED
;
A
#
# COMPACT_ATOMS: atom_id res chain seq x y z
N MET A 1 -49.65 -48.71 4.71
CA MET A 1 -48.46 -48.63 3.83
C MET A 1 -48.05 -47.18 3.72
N ARG A 2 -47.01 -46.79 4.48
CA ARG A 2 -46.37 -45.48 4.45
C ARG A 2 -45.41 -45.46 3.26
N GLY A 3 -45.56 -44.49 2.38
CA GLY A 3 -44.56 -44.13 1.37
C GLY A 3 -43.78 -42.92 1.86
N GLU A 4 -42.53 -43.13 2.21
CA GLU A 4 -41.57 -42.10 2.59
C GLU A 4 -41.14 -41.32 1.34
N ARG A 5 -41.22 -39.99 1.38
CA ARG A 5 -40.42 -39.11 0.51
C ARG A 5 -39.44 -38.34 1.37
N SER A 6 -38.22 -38.83 1.36
CA SER A 6 -37.01 -38.19 1.85
C SER A 6 -36.83 -36.83 1.19
N VAL A 7 -36.86 -35.78 2.00
CA VAL A 7 -36.38 -34.45 1.63
C VAL A 7 -34.87 -34.47 1.79
N SER A 8 -34.13 -34.62 0.68
CA SER A 8 -32.69 -34.42 0.68
C SER A 8 -32.40 -32.92 0.66
N ALA A 9 -31.93 -32.40 1.79
CA ALA A 9 -31.32 -31.09 1.89
C ALA A 9 -30.09 -31.06 0.98
N ALA A 10 -30.16 -30.28 -0.11
CA ALA A 10 -28.97 -29.88 -0.85
C ALA A 10 -28.28 -28.80 -0.01
N GLU A 11 -27.24 -29.20 0.71
CA GLU A 11 -26.34 -28.31 1.41
C GLU A 11 -25.77 -27.29 0.42
N GLY A 12 -26.06 -26.02 0.69
CA GLY A 12 -25.47 -24.90 -0.01
C GLY A 12 -23.97 -24.88 0.25
N GLY A 13 -23.20 -25.41 -0.72
CA GLY A 13 -21.76 -25.20 -0.83
C GLY A 13 -21.48 -23.73 -1.11
N GLY A 14 -21.52 -22.91 -0.06
CA GLY A 14 -21.07 -21.52 -0.07
C GLY A 14 -19.56 -21.46 -0.20
N SER A 15 -19.03 -21.76 -1.38
CA SER A 15 -17.71 -21.28 -1.78
C SER A 15 -17.84 -19.77 -1.97
N SER A 16 -17.59 -18.99 -0.91
CA SER A 16 -17.37 -17.55 -1.07
C SER A 16 -16.03 -17.39 -1.80
N TYR A 17 -16.06 -17.56 -3.11
CA TYR A 17 -14.98 -17.17 -3.99
C TYR A 17 -14.82 -15.66 -3.81
N VAL A 18 -13.88 -15.27 -2.96
CA VAL A 18 -13.55 -13.85 -2.76
C VAL A 18 -13.06 -13.38 -4.11
N GLU A 19 -13.89 -12.60 -4.81
CA GLU A 19 -13.66 -12.18 -6.18
C GLU A 19 -12.35 -11.39 -6.24
N LEU A 20 -11.26 -12.04 -6.63
CA LEU A 20 -9.95 -11.39 -6.75
C LEU A 20 -9.98 -10.50 -8.00
N ALA A 21 -9.76 -9.19 -7.80
CA ALA A 21 -9.58 -8.27 -8.91
C ALA A 21 -8.28 -8.59 -9.64
N THR A 22 -8.40 -9.15 -10.84
CA THR A 22 -7.25 -9.42 -11.71
C THR A 22 -6.98 -8.22 -12.60
N ILE A 23 -5.75 -7.71 -12.52
CA ILE A 23 -5.26 -6.60 -13.33
C ILE A 23 -4.20 -7.15 -14.26
N GLU A 24 -4.55 -7.23 -15.54
CA GLU A 24 -3.64 -7.69 -16.57
C GLU A 24 -2.71 -6.57 -17.06
N SER A 25 -1.42 -6.88 -17.03
CA SER A 25 -0.35 -6.10 -17.65
C SER A 25 -0.11 -6.60 -19.07
N ALA A 26 -0.06 -5.66 -20.02
CA ALA A 26 0.38 -5.95 -21.39
C ALA A 26 1.91 -5.97 -21.53
N ALA A 27 2.66 -5.64 -20.46
CA ALA A 27 4.11 -5.79 -20.45
C ALA A 27 4.49 -7.28 -20.41
N GLY A 28 5.63 -7.64 -21.00
CA GLY A 28 6.11 -9.03 -21.06
C GLY A 28 6.79 -9.53 -19.78
N SER A 29 7.04 -8.66 -18.79
CA SER A 29 7.53 -9.06 -17.46
C SER A 29 7.08 -8.07 -16.38
N MET A 30 6.97 -8.57 -15.14
CA MET A 30 6.73 -7.79 -13.92
C MET A 30 8.02 -7.85 -13.10
N ASP A 31 8.91 -6.90 -13.35
CA ASP A 31 10.19 -6.80 -12.66
C ASP A 31 10.06 -6.09 -11.30
N GLY A 32 11.16 -6.01 -10.55
CA GLY A 32 11.19 -5.30 -9.28
C GLY A 32 10.79 -3.83 -9.38
N ALA A 33 11.08 -3.17 -10.51
CA ALA A 33 10.69 -1.78 -10.74
C ALA A 33 9.17 -1.61 -10.86
N PHE A 34 8.50 -2.51 -11.59
CA PHE A 34 7.05 -2.57 -11.66
C PHE A 34 6.42 -2.72 -10.28
N VAL A 35 6.87 -3.72 -9.50
CA VAL A 35 6.34 -3.98 -8.16
C VAL A 35 6.56 -2.78 -7.25
N PHE A 36 7.74 -2.18 -7.29
CA PHE A 36 8.07 -1.00 -6.51
C PHE A 36 7.11 0.16 -6.76
N HIS A 37 6.89 0.54 -8.02
CA HIS A 37 6.03 1.68 -8.36
C HIS A 37 4.57 1.41 -8.00
N VAL A 38 4.07 0.20 -8.28
CA VAL A 38 2.69 -0.18 -7.90
C VAL A 38 2.49 -0.09 -6.40
N VAL A 39 3.40 -0.68 -5.61
CA VAL A 39 3.30 -0.65 -4.14
C VAL A 39 3.42 0.77 -3.60
N TYR A 40 4.38 1.55 -4.10
CA TYR A 40 4.62 2.92 -3.64
C TYR A 40 3.42 3.85 -3.93
N ASP A 41 2.84 3.75 -5.13
CA ASP A 41 1.67 4.53 -5.48
C ASP A 41 0.40 4.07 -4.70
N ILE A 42 0.24 2.77 -4.46
CA ILE A 42 -0.87 2.27 -3.61
C ILE A 42 -0.69 2.74 -2.16
N ILE A 43 0.54 2.85 -1.64
CA ILE A 43 0.80 3.47 -0.32
C ILE A 43 0.28 4.91 -0.31
N GLY A 44 0.62 5.71 -1.34
CA GLY A 44 0.16 7.10 -1.45
C GLY A 44 -1.36 7.20 -1.53
N PHE A 45 -1.98 6.39 -2.39
CA PHE A 45 -3.43 6.28 -2.52
C PHE A 45 -4.09 5.90 -1.18
N ALA A 46 -3.60 4.86 -0.51
CA ALA A 46 -4.16 4.37 0.74
C ALA A 46 -4.07 5.43 1.84
N LEU A 47 -2.95 6.15 1.94
CA LEU A 47 -2.80 7.24 2.91
C LEU A 47 -3.78 8.39 2.60
N PHE A 48 -3.90 8.80 1.35
CA PHE A 48 -4.77 9.90 0.94
C PHE A 48 -6.25 9.55 1.14
N MET A 49 -6.71 8.43 0.58
CA MET A 49 -8.11 8.01 0.65
C MET A 49 -8.61 7.79 2.08
N HIS A 50 -7.71 7.39 2.99
CA HIS A 50 -8.02 7.18 4.39
C HIS A 50 -7.69 8.38 5.27
N GLN A 51 -7.50 9.56 4.69
CA GLN A 51 -7.31 10.85 5.37
C GLN A 51 -6.10 10.85 6.32
N GLN A 52 -5.05 10.12 5.98
CA GLN A 52 -3.79 10.08 6.73
C GLN A 52 -2.83 11.17 6.26
N ILE A 53 -3.05 11.73 5.07
CA ILE A 53 -2.32 12.87 4.51
C ILE A 53 -3.31 13.87 3.90
N PRO A 54 -2.97 15.18 3.88
CA PRO A 54 -3.85 16.23 3.36
C PRO A 54 -4.00 16.21 1.83
N SER A 55 -2.98 15.76 1.11
CA SER A 55 -2.94 15.67 -0.35
C SER A 55 -2.14 14.45 -0.83
N LEU A 56 -2.01 14.29 -2.15
CA LEU A 56 -1.22 13.20 -2.73
C LEU A 56 0.26 13.35 -2.39
N LEU A 57 0.97 12.22 -2.25
CA LEU A 57 2.39 12.22 -1.84
C LEU A 57 3.30 13.11 -2.71
N GLN A 58 2.98 13.28 -3.99
CA GLN A 58 3.75 14.12 -4.91
C GLN A 58 3.58 15.62 -4.65
N ASP A 59 2.44 16.03 -4.08
CA ASP A 59 2.08 17.43 -3.84
C ASP A 59 2.51 17.88 -2.42
N LEU A 60 2.88 16.94 -1.54
CA LEU A 60 3.29 17.25 -0.17
C LEU A 60 4.55 18.13 -0.07
N THR A 61 5.39 18.16 -1.11
CA THR A 61 6.57 19.03 -1.13
C THR A 61 6.18 20.49 -1.24
N SER A 62 5.22 20.84 -2.11
CA SER A 62 4.78 22.23 -2.26
C SER A 62 4.07 22.74 -1.00
N GLU A 63 3.27 21.90 -0.34
CA GLU A 63 2.64 22.29 0.93
C GLU A 63 3.66 22.53 2.05
N PHE A 64 4.78 21.80 2.05
CA PHE A 64 5.88 22.06 2.98
C PHE A 64 6.57 23.40 2.67
N ASP A 65 6.74 23.73 1.39
CA ASP A 65 7.31 25.02 0.98
C ASP A 65 6.42 26.20 1.38
N GLU A 66 5.10 26.04 1.30
CA GLU A 66 4.12 27.04 1.80
C GLU A 66 4.27 27.26 3.32
N LEU A 67 4.39 26.18 4.11
CA LEU A 67 4.66 26.33 5.54
C LEU A 67 6.00 27.02 5.83
N LEU A 68 7.02 26.74 5.02
CA LEU A 68 8.33 27.37 5.15
C LEU A 68 8.25 28.87 4.84
N ALA A 69 7.46 29.26 3.83
CA ALA A 69 7.20 30.65 3.51
C ALA A 69 6.45 31.35 4.64
N GLU A 70 5.36 30.76 5.15
CA GLU A 70 4.60 31.28 6.29
C GLU A 70 5.50 31.45 7.53
N PHE A 71 6.36 30.47 7.81
CA PHE A 71 7.29 30.56 8.93
C PHE A 71 8.25 31.75 8.81
N LYS A 72 8.80 31.99 7.61
CA LYS A 72 9.71 33.12 7.34
C LYS A 72 8.98 34.46 7.43
N GLU A 73 7.75 34.54 6.95
CA GLU A 73 6.92 35.74 7.08
C GLU A 73 6.65 36.08 8.55
N LEU A 74 6.24 35.09 9.34
CA LEU A 74 6.03 35.25 10.78
C LEU A 74 7.32 35.63 11.51
N GLU A 75 8.49 35.21 11.01
CA GLU A 75 9.78 35.66 11.51
C GLU A 75 10.05 37.14 11.24
N ALA A 76 9.79 37.60 10.02
CA ALA A 76 9.94 39.00 9.66
C ALA A 76 8.99 39.91 10.47
N VAL A 77 7.71 39.52 10.59
CA VAL A 77 6.71 40.29 11.35
C VAL A 77 7.07 40.41 12.83
N LEU A 78 7.58 39.33 13.45
CA LEU A 78 7.97 39.36 14.86
C LEU A 78 9.30 40.11 15.12
N ALA A 79 10.12 40.27 14.08
CA ALA A 79 11.33 41.09 14.14
C ALA A 79 11.01 42.60 14.03
N HIS A 80 9.87 42.97 13.45
CA HIS A 80 9.40 44.36 13.43
C HIS A 80 8.86 44.80 14.81
N GLU A 81 9.44 45.88 15.34
CA GLU A 81 9.14 46.40 16.69
C GLU A 81 7.76 47.07 16.83
N GLU A 82 7.12 47.44 15.71
CA GLU A 82 5.85 48.20 15.68
C GLU A 82 4.58 47.33 15.91
N THR A 83 4.73 46.01 16.10
CA THR A 83 3.57 45.13 16.30
C THR A 83 2.97 45.26 17.70
N THR A 84 1.66 45.55 17.78
CA THR A 84 0.95 45.65 19.05
C THR A 84 1.04 44.35 19.86
N GLY A 85 1.10 44.45 21.20
CA GLY A 85 1.29 43.29 22.09
C GLY A 85 0.35 42.10 21.83
N PRO A 86 -0.97 42.31 21.62
CA PRO A 86 -1.90 41.24 21.25
C PRO A 86 -1.59 40.57 19.90
N ALA A 87 -1.27 41.36 18.86
CA ALA A 87 -0.92 40.86 17.53
C ALA A 87 0.39 40.06 17.59
N ARG A 88 1.40 40.57 18.30
CA ARG A 88 2.68 39.90 18.50
C ARG A 88 2.52 38.54 19.18
N ARG A 89 1.65 38.42 20.20
CA ARG A 89 1.33 37.12 20.84
C ARG A 89 0.64 36.15 19.87
N LYS A 90 -0.28 36.64 19.04
CA LYS A 90 -0.96 35.83 18.00
C LYS A 90 0.05 35.27 16.99
N HIS A 91 0.93 36.11 16.44
CA HIS A 91 1.97 35.68 15.51
C HIS A 91 2.97 34.72 16.14
N ALA A 92 3.38 34.95 17.39
CA ALA A 92 4.28 34.04 18.12
C ALA A 92 3.64 32.66 18.35
N SER A 93 2.36 32.61 18.69
CA SER A 93 1.60 31.37 18.81
C SER A 93 1.54 30.62 17.47
N ARG A 94 1.15 31.33 16.39
CA ARG A 94 1.07 30.74 15.05
C ARG A 94 2.42 30.23 14.57
N LYS A 95 3.51 30.99 14.78
CA LYS A 95 4.89 30.55 14.46
C LYS A 95 5.26 29.25 15.17
N ARG A 96 4.84 29.09 16.44
CA ARG A 96 5.05 27.84 17.19
C ARG A 96 4.27 26.67 16.57
N GLU A 97 3.03 26.88 16.16
CA GLU A 97 2.22 25.87 15.48
C GLU A 97 2.86 25.43 14.15
N VAL A 98 3.21 26.40 13.28
CA VAL A 98 3.87 26.15 11.99
C VAL A 98 5.16 25.36 12.19
N ARG A 99 6.01 25.74 13.16
CA ARG A 99 7.24 25.00 13.48
C ARG A 99 6.97 23.56 13.92
N VAL A 100 5.88 23.30 14.65
CA VAL A 100 5.49 21.94 15.02
C VAL A 100 5.04 21.16 13.80
N CYS A 101 4.25 21.76 12.91
CA CYS A 101 3.80 21.17 11.65
C CYS A 101 4.98 20.81 10.75
N MET A 102 5.92 21.72 10.52
CA MET A 102 7.14 21.46 9.73
C MET A 102 7.95 20.27 10.28
N ARG A 103 8.15 20.18 11.60
CA ARG A 103 8.84 19.03 12.22
C ARG A 103 8.11 17.71 11.99
N ARG A 104 6.77 17.71 12.06
CA ARG A 104 5.95 16.53 11.77
C ARG A 104 6.09 16.14 10.31
N TRP A 105 6.07 17.11 9.40
CA TRP A 105 6.23 16.89 7.96
C TRP A 105 7.59 16.29 7.61
N ASN A 106 8.67 16.86 8.14
CA ASN A 106 10.02 16.32 7.95
C ASN A 106 10.13 14.88 8.44
N LYS A 107 9.56 14.57 9.62
CA LYS A 107 9.54 13.19 10.12
C LYS A 107 8.74 12.26 9.21
N PHE A 108 7.60 12.72 8.69
CA PHE A 108 6.77 11.97 7.76
C PHE A 108 7.54 11.69 6.47
N MET A 109 8.10 12.72 5.82
CA MET A 109 8.85 12.57 4.56
C MET A 109 10.10 11.70 4.73
N ASN A 110 10.82 11.83 5.84
CA ASN A 110 11.94 10.92 6.15
C ASN A 110 11.47 9.47 6.28
N THR A 111 10.29 9.24 6.86
CA THR A 111 9.72 7.89 6.97
C THR A 111 9.33 7.35 5.59
N ILE A 112 8.73 8.17 4.72
CA ILE A 112 8.41 7.80 3.33
C ILE A 112 9.68 7.42 2.57
N SER A 113 10.74 8.22 2.67
CA SER A 113 12.05 7.92 2.06
C SER A 113 12.64 6.62 2.60
N ASN A 114 12.54 6.36 3.91
CA ASN A 114 13.04 5.12 4.49
C ASN A 114 12.23 3.88 4.05
N VAL A 115 10.90 4.01 3.90
CA VAL A 115 10.04 2.95 3.34
C VAL A 115 10.39 2.70 1.88
N LYS A 116 10.60 3.77 1.10
CA LYS A 116 11.05 3.69 -0.30
C LYS A 116 12.35 2.89 -0.41
N THR A 117 13.37 3.26 0.35
CA THR A 117 14.67 2.56 0.38
C THR A 117 14.51 1.11 0.85
N ALA A 118 13.73 0.86 1.89
CA ALA A 118 13.47 -0.49 2.39
C ALA A 118 12.83 -1.37 1.30
N LEU A 119 11.83 -0.86 0.59
CA LEU A 119 11.15 -1.57 -0.47
C LEU A 119 12.09 -1.87 -1.65
N GLN A 120 12.92 -0.91 -2.04
CA GLN A 120 13.93 -1.13 -3.09
C GLN A 120 14.92 -2.23 -2.70
N LEU A 121 15.48 -2.19 -1.48
CA LEU A 121 16.40 -3.22 -0.99
C LEU A 121 15.73 -4.60 -0.95
N MET A 122 14.50 -4.66 -0.47
CA MET A 122 13.71 -5.89 -0.43
C MET A 122 13.52 -6.49 -1.84
N LEU A 123 13.21 -5.67 -2.84
CA LEU A 123 13.03 -6.12 -4.22
C LEU A 123 14.34 -6.46 -4.93
N THR A 124 15.47 -5.91 -4.47
CA THR A 124 16.80 -6.29 -4.96
C THR A 124 17.23 -7.67 -4.44
N GLU A 125 16.93 -7.97 -3.17
CA GLU A 125 17.21 -9.26 -2.53
C GLU A 125 16.21 -10.35 -2.98
N VAL A 126 14.93 -9.98 -3.06
CA VAL A 126 13.82 -10.87 -3.42
C VAL A 126 13.09 -10.30 -4.64
N PRO A 127 13.62 -10.50 -5.85
CA PRO A 127 13.04 -9.93 -7.07
C PRO A 127 11.69 -10.57 -7.44
N SER A 128 11.39 -11.76 -6.94
CA SER A 128 10.14 -12.50 -7.18
C SER A 128 9.20 -12.45 -5.97
N ILE A 129 8.87 -11.25 -5.50
CA ILE A 129 7.87 -11.09 -4.43
C ILE A 129 6.48 -11.47 -4.96
N GLU A 130 5.87 -12.45 -4.31
CA GLU A 130 4.55 -12.93 -4.70
C GLU A 130 3.43 -12.19 -4.00
N THR A 131 3.62 -11.81 -2.73
CA THR A 131 2.54 -11.26 -1.91
C THR A 131 3.04 -10.20 -0.92
N LEU A 132 2.29 -9.11 -0.84
CA LEU A 132 2.57 -7.97 0.01
C LEU A 132 1.26 -7.46 0.64
N LEU A 133 1.36 -7.01 1.89
CA LEU A 133 0.24 -6.42 2.63
C LEU A 133 0.56 -4.98 3.01
N LEU A 134 -0.42 -4.11 2.79
CA LEU A 134 -0.48 -2.80 3.42
C LEU A 134 -1.60 -2.82 4.44
N VAL A 135 -1.27 -2.55 5.71
CA VAL A 135 -2.23 -2.56 6.81
C VAL A 135 -2.34 -1.17 7.40
N ILE A 136 -3.54 -0.58 7.35
CA ILE A 136 -3.85 0.66 8.08
C ILE A 136 -4.54 0.27 9.38
N GLY A 137 -4.00 0.71 10.52
CA GLY A 137 -4.61 0.46 11.82
C GLY A 137 -3.72 0.80 13.00
N SER A 138 -4.15 0.37 14.20
CA SER A 138 -3.37 0.58 15.43
C SER A 138 -2.11 -0.30 15.46
N THR A 139 -2.24 -1.54 15.01
CA THR A 139 -1.19 -2.56 14.88
C THR A 139 -1.49 -3.45 13.67
N PRO A 140 -0.51 -4.19 13.12
CA PRO A 140 -0.76 -5.12 12.02
C PRO A 140 -1.83 -6.18 12.32
N ILE A 141 -1.98 -6.58 13.60
CA ILE A 141 -2.94 -7.62 14.04
C ILE A 141 -4.34 -7.03 14.29
N ARG A 142 -4.43 -5.70 14.46
CA ARG A 142 -5.69 -4.95 14.61
C ARG A 142 -5.86 -3.97 13.45
N PRO A 143 -6.07 -4.48 12.22
CA PRO A 143 -6.29 -3.66 11.04
C PRO A 143 -7.62 -2.92 11.14
N LEU A 144 -7.69 -1.77 10.48
CA LEU A 144 -8.91 -1.10 10.06
C LEU A 144 -9.14 -1.37 8.57
N HIS A 145 -8.08 -1.23 7.76
CA HIS A 145 -8.08 -1.51 6.33
C HIS A 145 -6.88 -2.37 5.97
N VAL A 146 -7.07 -3.31 5.04
CA VAL A 146 -6.00 -4.17 4.53
C VAL A 146 -6.04 -4.15 3.01
N PHE A 147 -4.89 -3.87 2.40
CA PHE A 147 -4.67 -4.03 0.97
C PHE A 147 -3.75 -5.23 0.77
N GLU A 148 -4.21 -6.22 0.04
CA GLU A 148 -3.48 -7.46 -0.24
C GLU A 148 -3.14 -7.50 -1.72
N LEU A 149 -1.85 -7.41 -2.03
CA LEU A 149 -1.32 -7.31 -3.38
C LEU A 149 -0.60 -8.60 -3.73
N HIS A 150 -1.05 -9.25 -4.80
CA HIS A 150 -0.43 -10.45 -5.35
C HIS A 150 0.19 -10.14 -6.71
N PHE A 151 1.40 -10.60 -6.93
CA PHE A 151 2.11 -10.44 -8.19
C PHE A 151 2.40 -11.81 -8.76
N SER A 152 1.93 -12.09 -9.98
CA SER A 152 2.37 -13.29 -10.70
C SER A 152 3.87 -13.18 -10.97
N GLN A 153 4.60 -14.28 -10.81
CA GLN A 153 6.03 -14.32 -11.14
C GLN A 153 6.24 -13.94 -12.62
N GLY A 154 6.75 -12.73 -12.86
CA GLY A 154 7.37 -12.36 -14.12
C GLY A 154 8.80 -12.90 -14.17
N GLY A 155 9.38 -13.01 -15.35
CA GLY A 155 10.78 -13.44 -15.51
C GLY A 155 11.72 -12.71 -14.54
N ARG A 156 12.70 -13.43 -13.97
CA ARG A 156 13.68 -12.95 -12.97
C ARG A 156 14.67 -11.93 -13.53
N VAL A 157 14.18 -10.87 -14.16
CA VAL A 157 15.01 -9.79 -14.68
C VAL A 157 15.26 -8.80 -13.56
N ARG A 158 16.52 -8.72 -13.11
CA ARG A 158 16.95 -7.64 -12.23
C ARG A 158 16.92 -6.35 -13.04
N SER A 159 16.02 -5.44 -12.69
CA SER A 159 16.02 -4.09 -13.25
C SER A 159 17.00 -3.22 -12.45
N PRO A 160 18.07 -2.71 -13.06
CA PRO A 160 19.00 -1.80 -12.39
C PRO A 160 18.41 -0.39 -12.22
N ASP A 161 17.37 -0.04 -12.97
CA ASP A 161 16.75 1.29 -12.96
C ASP A 161 15.27 1.22 -12.54
N TYR A 162 14.93 1.96 -11.50
CA TYR A 162 13.56 2.13 -11.01
C TYR A 162 12.86 3.28 -11.75
N SER A 163 13.15 3.49 -13.03
CA SER A 163 12.47 4.50 -13.84
C SER A 163 11.00 4.14 -14.05
N ARG A 164 10.14 5.16 -14.02
CA ARG A 164 8.69 4.99 -14.17
C ARG A 164 8.34 4.88 -15.65
N THR A 165 7.56 3.87 -16.03
CA THR A 165 7.10 3.68 -17.41
C THR A 165 5.61 3.99 -17.56
N ARG A 166 5.19 4.43 -18.75
CA ARG A 166 3.76 4.68 -19.07
C ARG A 166 2.88 3.44 -18.91
N ALA A 167 3.45 2.25 -19.11
CA ALA A 167 2.74 0.98 -18.92
C ALA A 167 2.34 0.78 -17.45
N VAL A 168 3.25 1.05 -16.51
CA VAL A 168 2.98 1.00 -15.07
C VAL A 168 1.90 2.00 -14.69
N GLU A 169 1.94 3.23 -15.19
CA GLU A 169 0.93 4.25 -14.91
C GLU A 169 -0.48 3.83 -15.35
N THR A 170 -0.59 3.20 -16.53
CA THR A 170 -1.87 2.71 -17.05
C THR A 170 -2.44 1.62 -16.15
N ILE A 171 -1.59 0.70 -15.69
CA ILE A 171 -1.96 -0.39 -14.79
C ILE A 171 -2.35 0.13 -13.42
N LEU A 172 -1.60 1.10 -12.89
CA LEU A 172 -1.91 1.76 -11.63
C LEU A 172 -3.27 2.44 -11.66
N LYS A 173 -3.61 3.16 -12.74
CA LYS A 173 -4.94 3.78 -12.89
C LYS A 173 -6.06 2.74 -12.85
N LYS A 174 -5.84 1.57 -13.48
CA LYS A 174 -6.78 0.44 -13.39
C LYS A 174 -6.89 -0.08 -11.96
N ALA A 175 -5.75 -0.25 -11.28
CA ALA A 175 -5.68 -0.71 -9.89
C ALA A 175 -6.43 0.22 -8.93
N ILE A 176 -6.17 1.51 -9.01
CA ILE A 176 -6.83 2.52 -8.19
C ILE A 176 -8.34 2.53 -8.43
N ARG A 177 -8.77 2.52 -9.70
CA ARG A 177 -10.21 2.47 -10.03
C ARG A 177 -10.89 1.24 -9.43
N GLU A 178 -10.20 0.10 -9.47
CA GLU A 178 -10.72 -1.15 -8.91
C GLU A 178 -10.75 -1.14 -7.37
N LEU A 179 -9.78 -0.50 -6.71
CA LEU A 179 -9.84 -0.29 -5.27
C LEU A 179 -11.03 0.60 -4.89
N VAL A 180 -11.27 1.68 -5.65
CA VAL A 180 -12.39 2.59 -5.42
C VAL A 180 -13.73 1.89 -5.66
N SER A 181 -13.88 1.09 -6.72
CA SER A 181 -15.13 0.34 -6.99
C SER A 181 -15.46 -0.66 -5.88
N ARG A 182 -14.44 -1.18 -5.19
CA ARG A 182 -14.58 -2.06 -4.02
C ARG A 182 -14.81 -1.33 -2.70
N GLY A 183 -14.89 0.00 -2.71
CA GLY A 183 -15.17 0.81 -1.53
C GLY A 183 -13.94 1.23 -0.73
N ALA A 184 -12.74 1.17 -1.30
CA ALA A 184 -11.56 1.76 -0.66
C ALA A 184 -11.77 3.29 -0.50
N GLY A 185 -11.73 3.76 0.75
CA GLY A 185 -12.01 5.16 1.10
C GLY A 185 -13.48 5.47 1.42
N SER A 186 -14.40 4.50 1.37
CA SER A 186 -15.82 4.72 1.73
C SER A 186 -16.07 4.91 3.23
N SER A 187 -15.06 4.67 4.06
CA SER A 187 -15.15 4.85 5.52
C SER A 187 -14.34 6.05 5.97
N SER A 188 -14.93 6.86 6.84
CA SER A 188 -14.21 7.91 7.54
C SER A 188 -13.37 7.31 8.68
N ASN A 189 -12.10 7.68 8.75
CA ASN A 189 -11.25 7.30 9.87
C ASN A 189 -11.21 8.44 10.89
N PRO A 190 -11.60 8.23 12.15
CA PRO A 190 -11.75 9.31 13.14
C PRO A 190 -10.41 9.84 13.69
N GLY A 191 -9.29 9.67 12.97
CA GLY A 191 -8.00 10.23 13.37
C GLY A 191 -6.77 9.62 12.69
N ALA A 192 -5.60 10.10 13.13
CA ALA A 192 -4.31 9.61 12.67
C ALA A 192 -4.08 8.15 13.07
N THR A 193 -3.84 7.32 12.07
CA THR A 193 -3.51 5.90 12.21
C THR A 193 -2.13 5.63 11.62
N LYS A 194 -1.75 4.35 11.56
CA LYS A 194 -0.44 3.91 11.06
C LYS A 194 -0.63 2.99 9.87
N LEU A 195 0.21 3.15 8.87
CA LEU A 195 0.35 2.21 7.76
C LEU A 195 1.58 1.34 8.00
N TYR A 196 1.37 0.03 7.93
CA TYR A 196 2.39 -1.01 8.04
C TYR A 196 2.55 -1.72 6.70
N LEU A 197 3.79 -1.92 6.27
CA LEU A 197 4.16 -2.72 5.11
C LEU A 197 4.63 -4.10 5.58
N LEU A 198 4.03 -5.17 5.06
CA LEU A 198 4.49 -6.54 5.27
C LEU A 198 4.70 -7.25 3.93
N VAL A 199 5.77 -8.03 3.83
CA VAL A 199 6.16 -8.71 2.59
C VAL A 199 6.36 -10.19 2.89
N ARG A 200 5.85 -11.08 2.04
CA ARG A 200 6.24 -12.50 2.08
C ARG A 200 7.58 -12.68 1.39
N ALA A 201 8.52 -13.29 2.08
CA ALA A 201 9.86 -13.56 1.58
C ALA A 201 10.44 -14.84 2.21
N PRO A 202 11.47 -15.46 1.60
CA PRO A 202 12.22 -16.55 2.19
C PRO A 202 12.70 -16.24 3.61
N SER A 203 12.65 -17.22 4.52
CA SER A 203 13.15 -17.06 5.90
C SER A 203 14.64 -16.76 6.00
N SER A 204 15.39 -17.05 4.94
CA SER A 204 16.82 -16.76 4.79
C SER A 204 17.12 -15.27 4.54
N LEU A 205 16.11 -14.46 4.20
CA LEU A 205 16.27 -13.01 3.97
C LEU A 205 16.82 -12.30 5.21
N SER A 206 17.88 -11.52 5.00
CA SER A 206 18.50 -10.70 6.04
C SER A 206 18.56 -9.23 5.64
N LEU A 207 17.55 -8.46 6.08
CA LEU A 207 17.53 -6.99 5.99
C LEU A 207 17.23 -6.37 7.37
N PRO A 208 18.08 -6.61 8.40
CA PRO A 208 17.73 -6.35 9.80
C PRO A 208 17.49 -4.88 10.12
N LEU A 209 18.06 -3.94 9.34
CA LEU A 209 17.83 -2.50 9.49
C LEU A 209 16.46 -2.03 8.97
N HIS A 210 15.84 -2.81 8.08
CA HIS A 210 14.62 -2.41 7.37
C HIS A 210 13.43 -3.32 7.65
N PHE A 211 13.67 -4.59 7.94
CA PHE A 211 12.62 -5.60 8.13
C PHE A 211 12.83 -6.43 9.39
N VAL A 212 11.72 -6.91 9.94
CA VAL A 212 11.68 -7.82 11.10
C VAL A 212 10.82 -9.03 10.72
N PRO A 213 11.32 -10.27 10.92
CA PRO A 213 10.55 -11.47 10.65
C PRO A 213 9.34 -11.58 11.61
N LYS A 214 8.24 -12.10 11.08
CA LYS A 214 6.94 -12.25 11.75
C LYS A 214 6.33 -13.61 11.42
N ARG A 215 6.95 -14.69 11.91
CA ARG A 215 6.57 -16.09 11.62
C ARG A 215 5.10 -16.39 11.92
N ASP A 216 4.60 -15.87 13.03
CA ASP A 216 3.22 -16.13 13.50
C ASP A 216 2.23 -15.03 13.12
N PHE A 217 2.57 -14.14 12.18
CA PHE A 217 1.68 -13.05 11.80
C PHE A 217 0.43 -13.57 11.12
N ARG A 218 -0.72 -13.33 11.77
CA ARG A 218 -2.05 -13.52 11.22
C ARG A 218 -2.96 -12.42 11.77
N PHE A 219 -3.80 -11.84 10.91
CA PHE A 219 -4.89 -10.96 11.33
C PHE A 219 -6.23 -11.66 11.10
N SER A 220 -7.28 -11.25 11.83
CA SER A 220 -8.60 -11.86 11.73
C SER A 220 -9.34 -11.36 10.49
N LYS A 221 -9.40 -12.19 9.44
CA LYS A 221 -10.17 -11.91 8.21
C LYS A 221 -11.67 -11.76 8.45
N LYS A 222 -12.20 -12.28 9.57
CA LYS A 222 -13.61 -12.12 9.95
C LYS A 222 -13.97 -10.68 10.31
N LYS A 223 -12.98 -9.88 10.76
CA LYS A 223 -13.22 -8.51 11.23
C LYS A 223 -12.96 -7.45 10.16
N VAL A 224 -12.07 -7.75 9.22
CA VAL A 224 -11.69 -6.84 8.14
C VAL A 224 -11.49 -7.66 6.88
N GLU A 225 -12.29 -7.36 5.86
CA GLU A 225 -12.12 -7.92 4.53
C GLU A 225 -11.02 -7.15 3.77
N PRO A 226 -9.99 -7.85 3.24
CA PRO A 226 -8.94 -7.17 2.49
C PRO A 226 -9.38 -6.74 1.09
N PHE A 227 -8.93 -5.57 0.65
CA PHE A 227 -8.93 -5.17 -0.75
C PHE A 227 -7.84 -5.95 -1.50
N LYS A 228 -8.25 -7.00 -2.21
CA LYS A 228 -7.34 -7.91 -2.91
C LYS A 228 -7.14 -7.50 -4.36
N LEU A 229 -5.89 -7.30 -4.77
CA LEU A 229 -5.49 -7.08 -6.15
C LEU A 229 -4.51 -8.17 -6.60
N VAL A 230 -4.71 -8.70 -7.80
CA VAL A 230 -3.81 -9.66 -8.44
C VAL A 230 -3.28 -9.03 -9.73
N PHE A 231 -1.98 -8.82 -9.80
CA PHE A 231 -1.31 -8.34 -10.99
C PHE A 231 -0.79 -9.53 -11.78
N LYS A 232 -1.22 -9.65 -13.04
CA LYS A 232 -0.80 -10.72 -13.95
C LYS A 232 -0.11 -10.17 -15.18
N CYS A 233 0.93 -10.85 -15.64
CA CYS A 233 1.57 -10.59 -16.93
C CYS A 233 0.85 -11.37 -18.04
N LYS A 234 0.57 -10.74 -19.18
CA LYS A 234 0.19 -11.49 -20.38
C LYS A 234 1.42 -12.20 -20.92
N VAL A 235 1.58 -13.48 -20.56
CA VAL A 235 2.51 -14.35 -21.26
C VAL A 235 1.96 -14.53 -22.68
N ASN A 236 2.65 -14.00 -23.69
CA ASN A 236 2.37 -14.34 -25.08
C ASN A 236 2.70 -15.83 -25.26
N GLY A 237 1.71 -16.68 -25.05
CA GLY A 237 1.81 -18.13 -25.27
C GLY A 237 1.83 -18.47 -26.76
N ASP A 238 2.82 -17.98 -27.51
CA ASP A 238 2.99 -18.37 -28.92
C ASP A 238 4.47 -18.40 -29.35
N LEU A 239 5.36 -18.83 -28.45
CA LEU A 239 6.68 -19.31 -28.83
C LEU A 239 6.87 -20.74 -28.30
N GLY A 240 6.28 -21.70 -29.00
CA GLY A 240 6.47 -23.12 -28.71
C GLY A 240 5.25 -24.02 -28.95
N LYS A 241 4.47 -23.82 -30.01
CA LYS A 241 3.58 -24.88 -30.51
C LYS A 241 4.40 -25.85 -31.34
N THR A 242 4.87 -26.92 -30.72
CA THR A 242 5.10 -28.18 -31.44
C THR A 242 3.72 -28.76 -31.78
N PRO A 243 3.39 -29.04 -33.05
CA PRO A 243 2.07 -29.54 -33.40
C PRO A 243 1.99 -31.04 -33.05
N GLY A 244 1.17 -31.38 -32.06
CA GLY A 244 0.79 -32.77 -31.82
C GLY A 244 0.59 -33.12 -30.35
N SER A 245 -0.56 -32.79 -29.80
CA SER A 245 -1.39 -33.69 -28.99
C SER A 245 -2.57 -32.87 -28.47
N ALA A 246 -3.74 -33.10 -29.05
CA ALA A 246 -4.98 -32.66 -28.47
C ALA A 246 -5.23 -33.53 -27.23
N ASP A 247 -5.19 -32.91 -26.04
CA ASP A 247 -6.05 -33.34 -24.95
C ASP A 247 -6.41 -32.13 -24.09
N ASN A 248 -7.70 -31.88 -24.03
CA ASN A 248 -8.33 -30.82 -23.26
C ASN A 248 -8.17 -31.10 -21.76
N GLN A 249 -7.41 -30.27 -21.05
CA GLN A 249 -7.68 -29.99 -19.64
C GLN A 249 -7.48 -28.50 -19.37
N ASP A 250 -8.59 -27.77 -19.49
CA ASP A 250 -8.81 -26.52 -18.77
C ASP A 250 -8.80 -26.81 -17.26
N ALA A 251 -7.64 -26.64 -16.65
CA ALA A 251 -7.51 -26.47 -15.21
C ALA A 251 -6.45 -25.40 -14.98
N ASN A 252 -6.92 -24.14 -14.87
CA ASN A 252 -6.15 -22.98 -14.44
C ASN A 252 -5.74 -23.16 -12.97
N THR A 253 -4.88 -24.13 -12.71
CA THR A 253 -4.27 -24.38 -11.41
C THR A 253 -3.01 -23.55 -11.39
N MET A 254 -2.98 -22.53 -10.54
CA MET A 254 -1.72 -21.86 -10.19
C MET A 254 -0.78 -22.91 -9.59
N THR A 255 0.06 -23.50 -10.43
CA THR A 255 1.15 -24.35 -9.98
C THR A 255 2.20 -23.44 -9.37
N PHE A 256 2.09 -23.24 -8.06
CA PHE A 256 3.22 -22.84 -7.23
C PHE A 256 4.29 -23.90 -7.45
N THR A 257 5.34 -23.56 -8.20
CA THR A 257 6.45 -24.45 -8.41
C THR A 257 7.13 -24.68 -7.06
N ASP A 258 7.09 -25.93 -6.59
CA ASP A 258 7.89 -26.45 -5.47
C ASP A 258 9.38 -26.35 -5.82
N SER A 259 9.90 -25.14 -5.71
CA SER A 259 11.30 -24.80 -5.87
C SER A 259 11.91 -24.72 -4.47
N ALA A 260 12.37 -25.88 -3.97
CA ALA A 260 13.29 -26.04 -2.84
C ALA A 260 13.03 -25.17 -1.59
N PHE A 261 12.23 -25.68 -0.64
CA PHE A 261 12.28 -25.45 0.82
C PHE A 261 12.83 -24.13 1.38
N ASP A 262 12.44 -22.97 0.83
CA ASP A 262 12.55 -21.72 1.57
C ASP A 262 11.22 -21.54 2.33
N ASP A 263 11.26 -21.67 3.66
CA ASP A 263 10.12 -21.36 4.52
C ASP A 263 9.72 -19.89 4.31
N ILE A 264 8.69 -19.63 3.50
CA ILE A 264 8.24 -18.28 3.20
C ILE A 264 7.47 -17.72 4.40
N ILE A 265 8.03 -16.70 5.05
CA ILE A 265 7.45 -16.03 6.22
C ILE A 265 7.11 -14.57 5.93
N TRP A 266 6.36 -13.93 6.84
CA TRP A 266 6.12 -12.49 6.77
C TRP A 266 7.30 -11.70 7.33
N PHE A 267 7.65 -10.61 6.65
CA PHE A 267 8.58 -9.61 7.13
C PHE A 267 7.86 -8.27 7.23
N GLN A 268 7.88 -7.66 8.40
CA GLN A 268 7.30 -6.33 8.61
C GLN A 268 8.39 -5.26 8.43
N CYS A 269 8.12 -4.25 7.62
CA CYS A 269 8.95 -3.06 7.54
C CYS A 269 9.03 -2.35 8.91
N ARG A 270 10.24 -1.97 9.32
CA ARG A 270 10.50 -1.22 10.56
C ARG A 270 10.01 0.22 10.46
N HIS A 271 9.96 0.77 9.25
CA HIS A 271 9.53 2.13 8.98
C HIS A 271 8.01 2.18 8.88
N VAL A 272 7.37 2.62 9.97
CA VAL A 272 5.91 2.70 10.07
C VAL A 272 5.46 4.13 9.78
N ILE A 273 4.66 4.29 8.74
CA ILE A 273 4.14 5.60 8.34
C ILE A 273 3.00 5.98 9.29
N LYS A 274 3.12 7.12 9.96
CA LYS A 274 2.07 7.66 10.83
C LYS A 274 1.40 8.84 10.12
N GLY A 275 0.09 8.77 9.94
CA GLY A 275 -0.68 9.86 9.35
C GLY A 275 -0.65 11.15 10.17
N PHE A 276 -0.98 12.26 9.53
CA PHE A 276 -1.27 13.51 10.21
C PHE A 276 -2.65 13.43 10.86
N ALA A 277 -2.76 13.86 12.12
CA ALA A 277 -4.08 14.08 12.70
C ALA A 277 -4.60 15.37 12.08
N THR A 278 -5.59 15.28 11.21
CA THR A 278 -6.31 16.45 10.72
C THR A 278 -6.92 17.14 11.92
N ARG A 279 -6.44 18.35 12.24
CA ARG A 279 -7.24 19.29 13.03
C ARG A 279 -8.28 19.78 12.05
N THR A 280 -9.48 19.21 12.08
CA THR A 280 -10.64 20.00 11.69
C THR A 280 -10.63 21.19 12.63
N SER A 281 -10.31 22.39 12.11
CA SER A 281 -10.74 23.60 12.78
C SER A 281 -12.27 23.46 12.94
N PRO A 282 -12.85 23.80 14.09
CA PRO A 282 -14.27 24.05 14.09
C PRO A 282 -14.49 25.15 13.05
N THR A 283 -15.28 24.84 12.02
CA THR A 283 -15.98 25.87 11.27
C THR A 283 -16.64 26.74 12.34
N GLU A 284 -16.18 27.98 12.46
CA GLU A 284 -16.94 29.02 13.14
C GLU A 284 -18.25 29.11 12.34
N GLU A 285 -19.29 28.47 12.86
CA GLU A 285 -20.67 28.69 12.45
C GLU A 285 -21.11 30.02 13.07
N ASP A 286 -21.59 30.90 12.19
CA ASP A 286 -22.35 32.15 12.35
C ASP A 286 -21.70 33.38 13.04
#